data_AF-A0A5J4Z6U4-F1
#
_entry.id   AF-A0A5J4Z6U4-F1
#
_cell.length_a   1.000
_cell.length_b   1.000
_cell.length_c   1.000
_cell.angle_alpha   90.00
_cell.angle_beta   90.00
_cell.angle_gamma   90.00
#
_symmetry.space_group_name_H-M   'P 1'
#
loop_
_entity.id
_entity.type
_entity.pdbx_description
1 polymer ?
#
loop_
_entity_poly.entity_id
_entity_poly.type
_entity_poly.pdbx_seq_one_letter_code
_entity_poly.pdbx_strand_id
1 'polypeptide(L)'
;MAAFVPADMGQLVVPTNGVRKTAASSRTVLQRKAHSARPSCRVKMMATVIDVTGQIVPLDLDYMKEELDNPLKEIQETICSFMNRDHLGDLLQYVHNFSDMLTEEAMEEVTQVELFQVDQYGLSIEIVLCGKEDERCVCLRPKVPWRGENNEERRCDTVDDVLFCLGEMSQRCGLPAP
;
A
#
# COMPACT_ATOMS: atom_id res chain seq x y z
N MET A 1 -17.88 -45.27 41.69
CA MET A 1 -17.98 -44.06 42.54
C MET A 1 -19.06 -43.16 41.93
N ALA A 2 -19.90 -42.59 42.81
CA ALA A 2 -21.01 -41.62 42.66
C ALA A 2 -21.22 -40.94 41.27
N ALA A 3 -22.40 -41.00 40.64
CA ALA A 3 -23.71 -40.32 40.89
C ALA A 3 -23.87 -39.03 40.03
N PHE A 4 -24.82 -39.02 39.07
CA PHE A 4 -26.11 -38.27 39.03
C PHE A 4 -26.00 -36.82 38.48
N VAL A 5 -26.40 -36.51 37.22
CA VAL A 5 -27.73 -36.15 36.64
C VAL A 5 -27.84 -34.62 36.35
N PRO A 6 -28.56 -34.20 35.27
CA PRO A 6 -28.48 -32.87 34.62
C PRO A 6 -29.71 -31.96 34.86
N ALA A 7 -29.66 -30.69 34.41
CA ALA A 7 -30.75 -29.73 34.09
C ALA A 7 -30.09 -28.32 33.98
N ASP A 8 -30.54 -27.28 33.26
CA ASP A 8 -31.88 -26.71 33.03
C ASP A 8 -31.69 -25.64 31.90
N MET A 9 -32.45 -25.62 30.80
CA MET A 9 -33.65 -24.79 30.57
C MET A 9 -33.53 -23.33 31.02
N GLY A 10 -33.72 -22.39 30.08
CA GLY A 10 -33.70 -20.95 30.36
C GLY A 10 -33.93 -20.06 29.14
N GLN A 11 -35.12 -20.17 28.52
CA GLN A 11 -35.70 -19.15 27.63
C GLN A 11 -36.11 -17.92 28.46
N LEU A 12 -35.88 -16.69 27.98
CA LEU A 12 -36.72 -15.50 28.25
C LEU A 12 -36.33 -14.37 27.28
N VAL A 13 -37.07 -14.15 26.19
CA VAL A 13 -38.22 -13.24 26.03
C VAL A 13 -37.82 -11.76 25.82
N VAL A 14 -38.16 -11.29 24.63
CA VAL A 14 -38.15 -9.91 24.14
C VAL A 14 -39.30 -9.11 24.78
N PRO A 15 -39.12 -7.83 25.12
CA PRO A 15 -40.23 -6.90 25.20
C PRO A 15 -40.23 -5.93 24.01
N THR A 16 -41.34 -5.96 23.26
CA THR A 16 -41.81 -4.88 22.38
C THR A 16 -42.75 -3.98 23.17
N ASN A 17 -42.65 -2.67 22.96
CA ASN A 17 -43.66 -1.60 23.14
C ASN A 17 -42.87 -0.27 22.94
N GLY A 18 -43.04 0.52 21.89
CA GLY A 18 -44.28 1.15 21.45
C GLY A 18 -44.48 2.45 22.23
N VAL A 19 -44.28 3.63 21.60
CA VAL A 19 -45.03 4.90 21.79
C VAL A 19 -44.37 6.04 20.99
N ARG A 20 -45.23 6.89 20.43
CA ARG A 20 -45.05 7.98 19.46
C ARG A 20 -45.14 9.33 20.20
N LYS A 21 -44.31 10.33 19.82
CA LYS A 21 -44.60 11.79 19.64
C LYS A 21 -43.56 12.81 20.20
N THR A 22 -43.11 13.66 19.27
CA THR A 22 -42.87 15.13 19.30
C THR A 22 -41.83 15.80 20.22
N ALA A 23 -40.80 16.35 19.56
CA ALA A 23 -40.15 17.67 19.63
C ALA A 23 -40.11 18.49 20.94
N ALA A 24 -38.89 18.83 21.39
CA ALA A 24 -38.53 20.17 21.90
C ALA A 24 -36.99 20.38 21.86
N SER A 25 -36.62 21.64 21.66
CA SER A 25 -35.28 22.18 21.39
C SER A 25 -34.44 22.41 22.66
N SER A 26 -33.12 22.13 22.63
CA SER A 26 -32.03 23.10 22.92
C SER A 26 -30.71 22.47 23.36
N ARG A 27 -29.67 22.84 22.60
CA ARG A 27 -28.23 23.02 22.93
C ARG A 27 -27.67 22.35 24.19
N THR A 28 -26.74 21.43 23.98
CA THR A 28 -25.40 21.56 24.61
C THR A 28 -24.32 20.93 23.74
N VAL A 29 -23.24 21.69 23.63
CA VAL A 29 -21.98 21.44 22.97
C VAL A 29 -21.31 20.21 23.56
N LEU A 30 -20.95 19.25 22.71
CA LEU A 30 -19.86 18.31 22.99
C LEU A 30 -18.88 18.37 21.83
N GLN A 31 -17.85 19.19 22.04
CA GLN A 31 -16.55 19.05 21.39
C GLN A 31 -16.13 17.58 21.43
N ARG A 32 -15.94 16.94 20.29
CA ARG A 32 -14.95 15.86 20.17
C ARG A 32 -14.24 15.96 18.83
N LYS A 33 -12.99 16.39 18.98
CA LYS A 33 -11.80 16.10 18.17
C LYS A 33 -11.97 16.29 16.67
N ALA A 34 -11.36 17.38 16.22
CA ALA A 34 -10.79 17.50 14.89
C ALA A 34 -10.32 16.11 14.43
N HIS A 35 -10.98 15.58 13.41
CA HIS A 35 -10.38 14.54 12.61
C HIS A 35 -9.05 15.11 12.15
N SER A 36 -7.97 14.48 12.62
CA SER A 36 -6.64 14.58 12.04
C SER A 36 -6.84 14.52 10.53
N ALA A 37 -6.73 15.68 9.89
CA ALA A 37 -6.60 15.76 8.46
C ALA A 37 -5.36 14.93 8.15
N ARG A 38 -5.58 13.71 7.66
CA ARG A 38 -4.50 12.90 7.10
C ARG A 38 -3.85 13.80 6.05
N PRO A 39 -2.53 14.00 6.06
CA PRO A 39 -1.86 14.63 4.94
C PRO A 39 -1.95 13.65 3.77
N SER A 40 -3.10 13.66 3.10
CA SER A 40 -3.15 13.25 1.71
C SER A 40 -2.29 14.27 0.98
N CYS A 41 -1.24 13.81 0.32
CA CYS A 41 -0.57 14.57 -0.72
C CYS A 41 -1.55 14.81 -1.89
N ARG A 42 -2.66 15.53 -1.66
CA ARG A 42 -3.30 16.35 -2.70
C ARG A 42 -2.46 17.59 -2.89
N VAL A 43 -1.22 17.33 -3.28
CA VAL A 43 -0.31 18.30 -3.83
C VAL A 43 -0.84 18.60 -5.22
N LYS A 44 -1.61 19.68 -5.32
CA LYS A 44 -1.81 20.38 -6.59
C LYS A 44 -0.50 21.12 -6.90
N MET A 45 0.58 20.38 -7.12
CA MET A 45 1.84 20.93 -7.62
C MET A 45 2.19 20.12 -8.86
N MET A 46 2.58 20.85 -9.90
CA MET A 46 3.30 20.26 -11.01
C MET A 46 4.53 19.61 -10.40
N ALA A 47 4.59 18.28 -10.39
CA ALA A 47 5.67 17.57 -9.72
C ALA A 47 6.96 17.89 -10.47
N THR A 48 7.75 18.79 -9.90
CA THR A 48 9.11 19.05 -10.31
C THR A 48 9.95 17.95 -9.69
N VAL A 49 10.25 16.89 -10.44
CA VAL A 49 11.14 15.83 -9.97
C VAL A 49 12.55 16.42 -9.97
N ILE A 50 13.21 16.41 -8.82
CA ILE A 50 14.58 16.92 -8.67
C ILE A 50 15.50 15.71 -8.51
N ASP A 51 16.44 15.52 -9.44
CA ASP A 51 17.44 14.46 -9.37
C ASP A 51 18.45 14.71 -8.22
N VAL A 52 19.23 13.70 -7.82
CA VAL A 52 20.31 13.80 -6.80
C VAL A 52 21.35 14.90 -7.11
N THR A 53 21.38 15.42 -8.35
CA THR A 53 22.19 16.57 -8.76
C THR A 53 21.52 17.94 -8.58
N GLY A 54 20.28 18.00 -8.09
CA GLY A 54 19.52 19.23 -7.92
C GLY A 54 18.85 19.77 -9.20
N GLN A 55 18.83 18.98 -10.28
CA GLN A 55 18.22 19.38 -11.55
C GLN A 55 16.74 19.00 -11.63
N ILE A 56 15.94 19.95 -12.15
CA ILE A 56 14.52 19.75 -12.47
C ILE A 56 14.40 18.84 -13.69
N VAL A 57 13.95 17.61 -13.47
CA VAL A 57 13.60 16.65 -14.51
C VAL A 57 12.16 16.91 -14.94
N PRO A 58 11.87 17.15 -16.24
CA PRO A 58 10.51 17.26 -16.72
C PRO A 58 9.77 15.93 -16.47
N LEU A 59 8.52 16.00 -15.97
CA LEU A 59 7.60 14.87 -15.97
C LEU A 59 7.48 14.34 -17.39
N ASP A 60 8.05 13.16 -17.64
CA ASP A 60 8.06 12.55 -18.95
C ASP A 60 6.62 12.36 -19.44
N LEU A 61 6.27 13.04 -20.53
CA LEU A 61 4.95 12.91 -21.17
C LEU A 61 4.69 11.48 -21.67
N ASP A 62 5.75 10.68 -21.84
CA ASP A 62 5.67 9.26 -22.18
C ASP A 62 5.04 8.42 -21.06
N TYR A 63 5.18 8.83 -19.79
CA TYR A 63 4.56 8.15 -18.64
C TYR A 63 3.03 8.15 -18.71
N MET A 64 2.43 9.21 -19.28
CA MET A 64 0.97 9.30 -19.44
C MET A 64 0.43 8.52 -20.64
N LYS A 65 1.30 8.12 -21.58
CA LYS A 65 0.92 7.37 -22.77
C LYS A 65 0.95 5.86 -22.54
N GLU A 66 1.89 5.38 -21.74
CA GLU A 66 2.01 3.96 -21.36
C GLU A 66 0.81 3.45 -20.52
N GLU A 67 0.13 4.33 -19.78
CA GLU A 67 -1.05 3.97 -18.97
C GLU A 67 -2.27 3.51 -19.77
N LEU A 68 -2.32 3.77 -21.08
CA LEU A 68 -3.47 3.42 -21.92
C LEU A 68 -3.42 1.97 -22.42
N ASP A 69 -2.22 1.39 -22.55
CA ASP A 69 -2.00 0.06 -23.13
C ASP A 69 -1.56 -1.00 -22.09
N ASN A 70 -1.65 -0.70 -20.80
CA ASN A 70 -1.30 -1.65 -19.74
C ASN A 70 -2.34 -2.79 -19.66
N PRO A 71 -1.99 -4.04 -20.01
CA PRO A 71 -2.92 -5.18 -19.95
C PRO A 71 -3.35 -5.50 -18.52
N LEU A 72 -2.62 -5.01 -17.51
CA LEU A 72 -2.88 -5.25 -16.09
C LEU A 72 -3.76 -4.17 -15.45
N LYS A 73 -4.25 -3.17 -16.21
CA LYS A 73 -4.97 -2.02 -15.67
C LYS A 73 -6.19 -2.38 -14.82
N GLU A 74 -6.93 -3.41 -15.22
CA GLU A 74 -8.14 -3.86 -14.50
C GLU A 74 -7.82 -4.51 -13.14
N ILE A 75 -6.64 -5.10 -13.01
CA ILE A 75 -6.21 -5.84 -11.80
C ILE A 75 -5.24 -5.03 -10.94
N GLN A 76 -4.66 -3.95 -11.47
CA GLN A 76 -3.66 -3.11 -10.82
C GLN A 76 -4.09 -2.68 -9.42
N GLU A 77 -5.31 -2.15 -9.27
CA GLU A 77 -5.82 -1.70 -7.97
C GLU A 77 -5.89 -2.85 -6.94
N THR A 78 -6.26 -4.05 -7.41
CA THR A 78 -6.33 -5.24 -6.55
C THR A 78 -4.94 -5.68 -6.10
N ILE A 79 -3.96 -5.72 -7.02
CA ILE A 79 -2.57 -6.08 -6.70
C ILE A 79 -1.95 -5.04 -5.76
N CYS A 80 -2.09 -3.74 -6.06
CA CYS A 80 -1.59 -2.67 -5.19
C CYS A 80 -2.20 -2.76 -3.78
N SER A 81 -3.52 -2.93 -3.69
CA SER A 81 -4.18 -3.06 -2.39
C SER A 81 -3.75 -4.30 -1.62
N PHE A 82 -3.51 -5.42 -2.30
CA PHE A 82 -3.04 -6.66 -1.69
C PHE A 82 -1.62 -6.49 -1.14
N MET A 83 -0.70 -6.01 -1.97
CA MET A 83 0.70 -5.82 -1.59
C MET A 83 0.87 -4.78 -0.47
N ASN A 84 0.16 -3.65 -0.55
CA ASN A 84 0.26 -2.61 0.47
C ASN A 84 -0.34 -3.02 1.82
N ARG A 85 -1.28 -3.98 1.84
CA ARG A 85 -1.90 -4.44 3.08
C ARG A 85 -1.09 -5.55 3.73
N ASP A 86 -0.66 -6.53 2.95
CA ASP A 86 -0.18 -7.81 3.47
C ASP A 86 1.34 -8.00 3.26
N HIS A 87 1.95 -7.28 2.30
CA HIS A 87 3.33 -7.50 1.84
C HIS A 87 4.19 -6.22 1.80
N LEU A 88 3.89 -5.25 2.68
CA LEU A 88 4.61 -3.97 2.71
C LEU A 88 6.13 -4.14 2.94
N GLY A 89 6.51 -5.10 3.80
CA GLY A 89 7.92 -5.40 4.07
C GLY A 89 8.65 -6.00 2.86
N ASP A 90 7.93 -6.75 2.04
CA ASP A 90 8.49 -7.41 0.85
C ASP A 90 8.82 -6.38 -0.22
N LEU A 91 8.02 -5.31 -0.35
CA LEU A 91 8.27 -4.20 -1.28
C LEU A 91 9.64 -3.54 -1.04
N LEU A 92 10.04 -3.33 0.22
CA LEU A 92 11.36 -2.78 0.53
C LEU A 92 12.49 -3.72 0.12
N GLN A 93 12.32 -5.01 0.38
CA GLN A 93 13.29 -6.01 -0.02
C GLN A 93 13.41 -6.11 -1.53
N TYR A 94 12.31 -5.97 -2.28
CA TYR A 94 12.36 -5.93 -3.73
C TYR A 94 13.13 -4.71 -4.23
N VAL A 95 12.88 -3.53 -3.65
CA VAL A 95 13.60 -2.32 -4.05
C VAL A 95 15.09 -2.44 -3.72
N HIS A 96 15.46 -2.97 -2.55
CA HIS A 96 16.86 -3.18 -2.20
C HIS A 96 17.57 -4.20 -3.11
N ASN A 97 16.92 -5.30 -3.47
CA ASN A 97 17.55 -6.38 -4.24
C ASN A 97 17.50 -6.17 -5.77
N PHE A 98 16.53 -5.40 -6.26
CA PHE A 98 16.27 -5.26 -7.71
C PHE A 98 16.28 -3.82 -8.21
N SER A 99 16.47 -2.83 -7.34
CA SER A 99 16.75 -1.46 -7.74
C SER A 99 18.06 -1.00 -7.10
N ASP A 100 18.91 -0.34 -7.88
CA ASP A 100 20.16 0.23 -7.37
C ASP A 100 19.94 1.55 -6.61
N MET A 101 18.69 1.85 -6.21
CA MET A 101 18.30 3.17 -5.68
C MET A 101 18.35 3.30 -4.16
N LEU A 102 18.43 2.19 -3.42
CA LEU A 102 18.46 2.21 -1.95
C LEU A 102 19.69 1.50 -1.41
N THR A 103 20.47 2.21 -0.59
CA THR A 103 21.53 1.62 0.23
C THR A 103 20.95 1.10 1.56
N GLU A 104 21.70 0.26 2.26
CA GLU A 104 21.31 -0.25 3.58
C GLU A 104 21.05 0.89 4.58
N GLU A 105 21.84 1.97 4.53
CA GLU A 105 21.64 3.13 5.41
C GLU A 105 20.35 3.89 5.07
N ALA A 106 20.04 4.05 3.78
CA ALA A 106 18.82 4.70 3.35
C ALA A 106 17.57 3.91 3.77
N MET A 107 17.67 2.58 3.90
CA MET A 107 16.57 1.75 4.41
C MET A 107 16.19 2.07 5.86
N GLU A 108 17.15 2.47 6.71
CA GLU A 108 16.87 2.83 8.11
C GLU A 108 16.09 4.15 8.25
N GLU A 109 16.11 4.98 7.21
CA GLU A 109 15.43 6.28 7.17
C GLU A 109 14.06 6.21 6.49
N VAL A 110 13.63 5.02 6.05
CA VAL A 110 12.31 4.82 5.44
C VAL A 110 11.20 5.05 6.46
N THR A 111 10.31 5.98 6.11
CA THR A 111 9.12 6.33 6.92
C THR A 111 7.82 5.85 6.29
N GLN A 112 7.76 5.75 4.96
CA GLN A 112 6.59 5.28 4.22
C GLN A 112 7.03 4.52 2.96
N VAL A 113 6.28 3.49 2.62
CA VAL A 113 6.42 2.67 1.41
C VAL A 113 5.03 2.40 0.87
N GLU A 114 4.84 2.52 -0.43
CA GLU A 114 3.55 2.24 -1.07
C GLU A 114 3.75 1.82 -2.52
N LEU A 115 3.23 0.66 -2.89
CA LEU A 115 3.06 0.27 -4.29
C LEU A 115 1.88 1.05 -4.88
N PHE A 116 2.13 1.94 -5.84
CA PHE A 116 1.08 2.77 -6.42
C PHE A 116 0.71 2.37 -7.85
N GLN A 117 1.62 1.69 -8.57
CA GLN A 117 1.35 1.24 -9.93
C GLN A 117 2.03 -0.10 -10.21
N VAL A 118 1.34 -0.90 -11.03
CA VAL A 118 1.82 -2.15 -11.58
C VAL A 118 1.57 -2.13 -13.08
N ASP A 119 2.59 -2.43 -13.86
CA ASP A 119 2.48 -2.54 -15.32
C ASP A 119 3.18 -3.78 -15.85
N GLN A 120 3.10 -3.98 -17.16
CA GLN A 120 3.67 -5.14 -17.81
C GLN A 120 5.19 -5.29 -17.67
N TYR A 121 5.90 -4.26 -17.18
CA TYR A 121 7.36 -4.27 -17.03
C TYR A 121 7.82 -4.26 -15.57
N GLY A 122 6.97 -3.84 -14.64
CA GLY A 122 7.33 -3.92 -13.22
C GLY A 122 6.36 -3.28 -12.23
N LEU A 123 6.92 -3.00 -11.06
CA LEU A 123 6.28 -2.39 -9.91
C LEU A 123 6.83 -0.96 -9.71
N SER A 124 5.96 0.04 -9.65
CA SER A 124 6.37 1.40 -9.27
C SER A 124 6.01 1.64 -7.80
N ILE A 125 7.04 1.83 -6.98
CA ILE A 125 6.92 1.92 -5.53
C ILE A 125 7.29 3.35 -5.12
N GLU A 126 6.50 3.97 -4.27
CA GLU A 126 6.80 5.26 -3.65
C GLU A 126 7.41 5.01 -2.27
N ILE A 127 8.54 5.64 -2.00
CA ILE A 127 9.28 5.52 -0.73
C ILE A 127 9.57 6.91 -0.20
N VAL A 128 9.24 7.16 1.05
CA VAL A 128 9.54 8.42 1.73
C VAL A 128 10.63 8.17 2.77
N LEU A 129 11.79 8.79 2.55
CA LEU A 129 12.91 8.79 3.48
C LEU A 129 12.89 10.11 4.25
N CYS A 130 12.96 10.08 5.58
CA CYS A 130 13.08 11.30 6.37
C CYS A 130 14.28 11.19 7.30
N GLY A 131 15.28 12.04 7.08
CA GLY A 131 16.49 12.07 7.90
C GLY A 131 16.17 12.51 9.33
N LYS A 132 16.74 11.80 10.31
CA LYS A 132 16.51 12.08 11.75
C LYS A 132 17.08 13.43 12.20
N GLU A 133 18.13 13.92 11.52
CA GLU A 133 18.85 15.13 11.92
C GLU A 133 18.35 16.40 11.22
N ASP A 134 17.86 16.28 9.98
CA ASP A 134 17.64 17.43 9.10
C ASP A 134 16.16 17.80 8.87
N GLU A 135 15.20 17.04 9.40
CA GLU A 135 13.75 17.17 9.15
C GLU A 135 13.36 17.20 7.65
N ARG A 136 14.30 16.87 6.75
CA ARG A 136 14.10 16.85 5.31
C ARG A 136 13.65 15.45 4.90
N CYS A 137 12.54 15.40 4.18
CA CYS A 137 12.05 14.18 3.57
C CYS A 137 12.29 14.17 2.06
N VAL A 138 12.72 13.04 1.53
CA VAL A 138 12.91 12.78 0.11
C VAL A 138 11.91 11.69 -0.31
N CYS A 139 11.18 11.94 -1.39
CA CYS A 139 10.31 10.95 -2.00
C CYS A 139 11.03 10.33 -3.20
N LEU A 140 11.25 9.01 -3.15
CA LEU A 140 11.79 8.21 -4.23
C LEU A 140 10.64 7.43 -4.88
N ARG A 141 10.73 7.26 -6.20
CA ARG A 141 9.79 6.45 -6.98
C ARG A 141 10.52 5.41 -7.83
N PRO A 142 11.21 4.44 -7.22
CA PRO A 142 11.86 3.37 -7.95
C PRO A 142 10.85 2.55 -8.76
N LYS A 143 11.27 2.15 -9.96
CA LYS A 143 10.62 1.11 -10.74
C LYS A 143 11.40 -0.19 -10.59
N VAL A 144 10.77 -1.19 -9.99
CA VAL A 144 11.33 -2.52 -9.83
C VAL A 144 10.90 -3.38 -11.02
N PRO A 145 11.82 -3.81 -11.89
CA PRO A 145 11.46 -4.64 -13.04
C PRO A 145 11.03 -6.03 -12.58
N TRP A 146 10.09 -6.64 -13.31
CA TRP A 146 9.77 -8.05 -13.10
C TRP A 146 10.97 -8.94 -13.38
N ARG A 147 11.22 -9.88 -12.48
CA ARG A 147 12.27 -10.89 -12.63
C ARG A 147 11.65 -12.27 -12.77
N GLY A 148 12.00 -12.97 -13.84
CA GLY A 148 11.58 -14.34 -14.07
C GLY A 148 12.59 -15.36 -13.53
N GLU A 149 12.42 -16.60 -14.01
CA GLU A 149 13.40 -17.67 -13.82
C GLU A 149 14.78 -17.19 -14.32
N ASN A 150 15.85 -17.53 -13.61
CA ASN A 150 17.23 -17.08 -13.90
C ASN A 150 17.52 -15.57 -13.80
N ASN A 151 16.65 -14.76 -13.18
CA ASN A 151 16.83 -13.31 -12.96
C ASN A 151 16.72 -12.45 -14.23
N GLU A 152 16.18 -13.00 -15.30
CA GLU A 152 15.96 -12.26 -16.54
C GLU A 152 14.76 -11.33 -16.40
N GLU A 153 14.82 -10.17 -17.05
CA GLU A 153 13.68 -9.26 -17.10
C GLU A 153 12.53 -9.88 -17.88
N ARG A 154 11.34 -9.87 -17.30
CA ARG A 154 10.16 -10.52 -17.89
C ARG A 154 9.04 -9.51 -18.10
N ARG A 155 8.31 -9.66 -19.20
CA ARG A 155 7.05 -8.94 -19.40
C ARG A 155 5.91 -9.75 -18.78
N CYS A 156 5.01 -9.09 -18.04
CA CYS A 156 3.81 -9.69 -17.47
C CYS A 156 2.56 -9.16 -18.18
N ASP A 157 1.84 -10.04 -18.87
CA ASP A 157 0.61 -9.64 -19.58
C ASP A 157 -0.66 -10.17 -18.89
N THR A 158 -0.51 -11.07 -17.91
CA THR A 158 -1.61 -11.71 -17.18
C THR A 158 -1.42 -11.68 -15.66
N VAL A 159 -2.50 -11.95 -14.92
CA VAL A 159 -2.43 -12.13 -13.45
C VAL A 159 -1.47 -13.26 -13.08
N ASP A 160 -1.51 -14.37 -13.82
CA ASP A 160 -0.67 -15.54 -13.55
C ASP A 160 0.82 -15.21 -13.74
N ASP A 161 1.16 -14.38 -14.73
CA ASP A 161 2.53 -13.88 -14.91
C ASP A 161 2.98 -13.03 -13.73
N VAL A 162 2.11 -12.15 -13.24
CA VAL A 162 2.39 -11.30 -12.08
C VAL A 162 2.64 -12.15 -10.83
N LEU A 163 1.75 -13.10 -10.55
CA LEU A 163 1.90 -14.00 -9.40
C LEU A 163 3.18 -14.85 -9.51
N PHE A 164 3.49 -15.34 -10.71
CA PHE A 164 4.73 -16.05 -10.97
C PHE A 164 5.96 -15.18 -10.68
N CYS A 165 6.01 -13.96 -11.22
CA CYS A 165 7.14 -13.04 -11.02
C CYS A 165 7.26 -12.60 -9.55
N LEU A 166 6.15 -12.34 -8.86
CA LEU A 166 6.16 -12.05 -7.42
C LEU A 166 6.69 -13.23 -6.62
N GLY A 167 6.32 -14.46 -6.98
CA GLY A 167 6.87 -15.68 -6.38
C GLY A 167 8.38 -15.81 -6.56
N GLU A 168 8.88 -15.63 -7.79
CA GLU A 168 10.30 -15.65 -8.13
C GLU A 168 11.09 -14.56 -7.37
N MET A 169 10.56 -13.33 -7.35
CA MET A 169 11.18 -12.22 -6.64
C MET A 169 11.24 -12.47 -5.13
N SER A 170 10.16 -13.01 -4.54
CA SER A 170 10.10 -13.36 -3.12
C SER A 170 11.10 -14.45 -2.75
N GLN A 171 11.15 -15.52 -3.55
CA GLN A 171 12.09 -16.61 -3.33
C GLN A 171 13.55 -16.11 -3.36
N ARG A 172 13.89 -15.22 -4.29
CA ARG A 172 15.23 -14.61 -4.37
C ARG A 172 15.56 -13.72 -3.18
N CYS A 173 14.56 -13.06 -2.61
CA CYS A 173 14.72 -12.29 -1.39
C CYS A 173 14.67 -13.15 -0.11
N GLY A 174 14.47 -14.48 -0.22
CA GLY A 174 14.32 -15.37 0.92
C GLY A 174 13.00 -15.18 1.68
N LEU A 175 11.99 -14.61 1.04
CA LEU A 175 10.68 -14.30 1.59
C LEU A 175 9.69 -15.43 1.33
N PRO A 176 8.64 -15.60 2.18
CA PRO A 176 7.53 -16.48 1.85
C PRO A 176 6.85 -16.02 0.55
N ALA A 177 6.34 -16.96 -0.23
CA ALA A 177 5.60 -16.61 -1.43
C ALA A 177 4.34 -15.79 -1.07
N PRO A 178 4.08 -14.67 -1.78
CA PRO A 178 2.89 -13.85 -1.59
C PRO A 178 1.61 -14.53 -2.09
#